data_AF-X1QS21-F1
#
_entry.id   AF-X1QS21-F1
#
_cell.length_a   1.000
_cell.length_b   1.000
_cell.length_c   1.000
_cell.angle_alpha   90.00
_cell.angle_beta   90.00
_cell.angle_gamma   90.00
#
_symmetry.space_group_name_H-M   'P 1'
#
loop_
_entity.id
_entity.type
_entity.pdbx_description
1 polymer ?
#
loop_
_entity_poly.entity_id
_entity_poly.type
_entity_poly.pdbx_seq_one_letter_code
_entity_poly.pdbx_strand_id
1 'polypeptide(L)'
;KEASLITTEKGAKMAKTYYNVPEKRIKTVKDGDVIELGGKTLKFIEAPWLHWPETMFTYLVDNKILFSCDFFGSHTAFGLYDEDVEE
;
A
#
# COMPACT_ATOMS: atom_id res chain seq x y z
N LYS A 1 -13.26 -15.30 2.27
CA LYS A 1 -12.82 -13.95 2.71
C LYS A 1 -13.28 -12.94 1.67
N GLU A 2 -13.97 -11.88 2.08
CA GLU A 2 -14.62 -10.91 1.18
C GLU A 2 -13.72 -9.71 0.81
N ALA A 3 -12.52 -9.60 1.37
CA ALA A 3 -11.61 -8.49 1.07
C ALA A 3 -11.02 -8.56 -0.35
N SER A 4 -10.90 -7.40 -0.99
CA SER A 4 -10.25 -7.20 -2.30
C SER A 4 -8.90 -6.51 -2.15
N LEU A 5 -7.91 -6.93 -2.94
CA LEU A 5 -6.62 -6.27 -3.09
C LEU A 5 -6.77 -5.07 -4.02
N ILE A 6 -6.46 -3.87 -3.52
CA ILE A 6 -6.40 -2.64 -4.31
C ILE A 6 -4.92 -2.35 -4.63
N THR A 7 -4.57 -2.22 -5.91
CA THR A 7 -3.18 -2.03 -6.33
C THR A 7 -3.11 -1.45 -7.76
N THR A 8 -1.92 -1.00 -8.19
CA THR A 8 -1.70 -0.57 -9.58
C THR A 8 -1.77 -1.75 -10.55
N GLU A 9 -1.84 -1.50 -11.86
CA GLU A 9 -1.80 -2.58 -12.86
C GLU A 9 -0.52 -3.44 -12.75
N LYS A 10 0.62 -2.81 -12.48
CA LYS A 10 1.90 -3.52 -12.29
C LYS A 10 1.88 -4.33 -11.00
N GLY A 11 1.35 -3.76 -9.92
CA GLY A 11 1.20 -4.47 -8.65
C GLY A 11 0.27 -5.68 -8.76
N ALA A 12 -0.77 -5.60 -9.58
CA ALA A 12 -1.63 -6.74 -9.89
C ALA A 12 -0.87 -7.88 -10.60
N LYS A 13 0.01 -7.55 -11.56
CA LYS A 13 0.87 -8.53 -12.23
C LYS A 13 1.80 -9.20 -11.22
N MET A 14 2.47 -8.41 -10.38
CA MET A 14 3.37 -8.92 -9.33
C MET A 14 2.65 -9.79 -8.30
N ALA A 15 1.47 -9.37 -7.82
CA ALA A 15 0.65 -10.13 -6.88
C ALA A 15 0.23 -11.50 -7.44
N LYS A 16 -0.07 -11.57 -8.74
CA LYS A 16 -0.33 -12.85 -9.42
C LYS A 16 0.94 -13.70 -9.51
N THR A 17 2.05 -13.13 -9.95
CA THR A 17 3.31 -13.85 -10.17
C THR A 17 3.96 -14.36 -8.88
N TYR A 18 4.09 -13.52 -7.86
CA TYR A 18 4.83 -13.86 -6.64
C TYR A 18 3.98 -14.55 -5.58
N TYR A 19 2.66 -14.31 -5.57
CA TYR A 19 1.79 -14.73 -4.47
C TYR A 19 0.51 -15.47 -4.91
N ASN A 20 0.32 -15.73 -6.22
CA ASN A 20 -0.86 -16.42 -6.75
C ASN A 20 -2.20 -15.80 -6.30
N VAL A 21 -2.27 -14.47 -6.16
CA VAL A 21 -3.51 -13.80 -5.75
C VAL A 21 -4.57 -14.00 -6.85
N PRO A 22 -5.77 -14.54 -6.53
CA PRO A 22 -6.81 -14.76 -7.52
C PRO A 22 -7.28 -13.45 -8.16
N GLU A 23 -7.34 -13.41 -9.48
CA GLU A 23 -7.72 -12.21 -10.25
C GLU A 23 -9.06 -11.61 -9.82
N LYS A 24 -10.06 -12.45 -9.51
CA LYS A 24 -11.37 -12.01 -9.01
C LYS A 24 -11.32 -11.22 -7.69
N ARG A 25 -10.18 -11.24 -6.98
CA ARG A 25 -9.96 -10.50 -5.73
C ARG A 25 -9.10 -9.26 -5.93
N ILE A 26 -8.67 -8.95 -7.15
CA ILE A 26 -7.84 -7.79 -7.44
C ILE A 26 -8.70 -6.72 -8.09
N LYS A 27 -8.65 -5.51 -7.56
CA LYS A 27 -9.18 -4.31 -8.19
C LYS A 27 -8.03 -3.37 -8.47
N THR A 28 -7.77 -3.11 -9.75
CA THR A 28 -6.74 -2.17 -10.17
C THR A 28 -7.22 -0.73 -10.03
N VAL A 29 -6.30 0.15 -9.65
CA VAL A 29 -6.48 1.60 -9.62
C VAL A 29 -5.41 2.27 -10.48
N LYS A 30 -5.74 3.44 -11.03
CA LYS A 30 -4.85 4.31 -11.79
C LYS A 30 -4.51 5.56 -11.00
N ASP A 31 -3.53 6.31 -11.49
CA ASP A 31 -3.23 7.63 -10.92
C ASP A 31 -4.46 8.54 -10.86
N GLY A 32 -4.70 9.11 -9.68
CA GLY A 32 -5.83 10.00 -9.42
C GLY A 32 -7.15 9.31 -9.09
N ASP A 33 -7.25 7.98 -9.22
CA ASP A 33 -8.47 7.23 -8.86
C ASP A 33 -8.82 7.41 -7.38
N VAL A 34 -10.10 7.23 -7.07
CA VAL A 34 -10.65 7.42 -5.72
C VAL A 34 -11.52 6.24 -5.30
N ILE A 35 -11.46 5.87 -4.01
CA ILE A 35 -12.37 4.92 -3.36
C ILE A 35 -12.98 5.55 -2.10
N GLU A 36 -14.31 5.44 -2.00
CA GLU A 36 -15.10 5.81 -0.83
C GLU A 36 -15.27 4.62 0.13
N LEU A 37 -14.96 4.83 1.41
CA LEU A 37 -15.07 3.83 2.47
C LEU A 37 -16.10 4.22 3.54
N GLY A 38 -17.20 4.86 3.12
CA GLY A 38 -18.29 5.25 4.02
C GLY A 38 -17.93 6.42 4.94
N GLY A 39 -17.45 7.53 4.35
CA GLY A 39 -17.03 8.73 5.08
C GLY A 39 -15.51 8.94 5.13
N LYS A 40 -14.76 8.15 4.35
CA LYS A 40 -13.33 8.32 4.09
C LYS A 40 -13.07 8.16 2.60
N THR A 41 -12.40 9.14 2.02
CA THR A 41 -12.03 9.18 0.61
C THR A 41 -10.53 8.88 0.46
N LEU A 42 -10.20 7.75 -0.15
CA LEU A 42 -8.83 7.39 -0.51
C LEU A 42 -8.56 7.78 -1.96
N LYS A 43 -7.55 8.61 -2.21
CA LYS A 43 -7.02 8.92 -3.54
C LYS A 43 -5.71 8.18 -3.78
N PHE A 44 -5.57 7.53 -4.92
CA PHE A 44 -4.35 6.81 -5.30
C PHE A 44 -3.47 7.70 -6.18
N ILE A 45 -2.15 7.67 -5.93
CA ILE A 45 -1.16 8.49 -6.65
C ILE A 45 -0.05 7.55 -7.09
N GLU A 46 0.16 7.37 -8.39
CA GLU A 46 1.26 6.54 -8.87
C GLU A 46 2.60 7.23 -8.64
N ALA A 47 3.57 6.48 -8.10
CA ALA A 47 4.94 6.95 -7.86
C ALA A 47 5.94 5.89 -8.34
N PRO A 48 5.91 5.53 -9.65
CA PRO A 48 6.73 4.44 -10.17
C PRO A 48 8.22 4.76 -10.00
N TRP A 49 8.99 3.72 -9.67
CA TRP A 49 10.44 3.80 -9.40
C TRP A 49 10.82 4.57 -8.13
N LEU A 50 9.87 4.75 -7.21
CA LEU A 50 10.11 5.30 -5.88
C LEU A 50 9.81 4.27 -4.77
N HIS A 51 10.46 3.11 -4.71
CA HIS A 51 11.62 2.68 -5.49
C HIS A 51 11.32 1.51 -6.46
N TRP A 52 10.08 1.02 -6.50
CA TRP A 52 9.64 -0.10 -7.34
C TRP A 52 8.70 0.35 -8.47
N PRO A 53 8.63 -0.38 -9.60
CA PRO A 53 7.86 0.03 -10.77
C PRO A 53 6.36 0.20 -10.53
N GLU A 54 5.81 -0.49 -9.53
CA GLU A 54 4.40 -0.51 -9.13
C GLU A 54 4.05 0.44 -7.99
N THR A 55 5.04 1.09 -7.37
CA THR A 55 4.83 1.91 -6.18
C THR A 55 3.74 2.96 -6.43
N MET A 56 2.83 3.06 -5.47
CA MET A 56 1.80 4.11 -5.40
C MET A 56 1.68 4.60 -3.96
N PHE A 57 1.31 5.85 -3.80
CA PHE A 57 0.84 6.38 -2.52
C PHE A 57 -0.68 6.29 -2.43
N THR A 58 -1.17 6.28 -1.19
CA THR A 58 -2.60 6.43 -0.91
C THR A 58 -2.78 7.65 -0.03
N TYR A 59 -3.60 8.59 -0.47
CA TYR A 59 -3.89 9.83 0.25
C TYR A 59 -5.31 9.78 0.80
N LEU A 60 -5.44 9.84 2.13
CA LEU A 60 -6.72 10.00 2.81
C LEU A 60 -7.08 11.48 2.81
N VAL A 61 -8.01 11.86 1.93
CA VAL A 61 -8.34 13.25 1.63
C VAL A 61 -8.87 13.99 2.85
N ASP A 62 -9.82 13.37 3.57
CA ASP A 62 -10.53 14.00 4.70
C ASP A 62 -9.61 14.40 5.86
N ASN A 63 -8.57 13.61 6.09
CA ASN A 63 -7.65 13.79 7.21
C ASN A 63 -6.29 14.36 6.78
N LYS A 64 -6.07 14.56 5.47
CA LYS A 64 -4.79 14.98 4.89
C LYS A 64 -3.63 14.08 5.28
N ILE A 65 -3.85 12.76 5.27
CA ILE A 65 -2.82 11.76 5.60
C ILE A 65 -2.33 11.10 4.31
N LEU A 66 -1.01 11.07 4.12
CA LEU A 66 -0.36 10.34 3.05
C LEU A 66 0.20 9.02 3.58
N PHE A 67 -0.29 7.90 3.07
CA PHE A 67 0.36 6.60 3.20
C PHE A 67 1.37 6.46 2.06
N SER A 68 2.64 6.70 2.37
CA SER A 68 3.72 6.92 1.40
C SER A 68 4.47 5.66 0.97
N CYS A 69 4.02 4.47 1.37
CA CYS A 69 4.80 3.23 1.22
C CYS A 69 6.19 3.42 1.86
N ASP A 70 7.28 3.03 1.19
CA ASP A 70 8.65 3.20 1.72
C ASP A 70 9.14 4.65 1.66
N PHE A 71 8.47 5.53 0.91
CA PHE A 71 8.88 6.92 0.79
C PHE A 71 8.73 7.65 2.14
N PHE A 72 9.74 8.44 2.51
CA PHE A 72 9.95 9.00 3.85
C PHE A 72 10.21 7.99 4.99
N GLY A 73 10.31 6.68 4.68
CA GLY A 73 10.63 5.66 5.66
C GLY A 73 12.09 5.73 6.14
N SER A 74 12.32 5.23 7.36
CA SER A 74 13.66 4.98 7.90
C SER A 74 13.63 3.68 8.70
N HIS A 75 14.67 2.87 8.54
CA HIS A 75 14.84 1.66 9.35
C HIS A 75 15.38 2.05 10.73
N THR A 76 14.46 2.23 11.67
CA THR A 76 14.79 2.48 13.07
C THR A 76 13.95 1.55 13.93
N ALA A 77 14.53 1.09 15.03
CA ALA A 77 13.80 0.39 16.09
C ALA A 77 13.96 1.23 17.35
N PHE A 78 12.88 1.41 18.08
CA PHE A 78 12.86 2.05 19.40
C PHE A 78 11.91 1.23 20.27
N GLY A 79 12.37 0.74 21.41
CA GLY A 79 11.57 -0.13 22.29
C GLY A 79 12.40 -1.26 22.90
N LEU A 80 11.76 -2.40 23.10
CA LEU A 80 12.36 -3.61 23.67
C LEU A 80 13.27 -4.29 22.64
N TYR A 81 14.56 -4.37 22.95
CA TYR A 81 15.54 -5.12 22.17
C TYR A 81 15.69 -6.54 22.73
N ASP A 82 16.31 -7.42 21.94
CA ASP A 82 16.61 -8.80 22.35
C ASP A 82 17.40 -8.84 23.68
N GLU A 83 18.29 -7.87 23.86
CA GLU A 83 19.08 -7.67 25.08
C GLU A 83 18.24 -7.28 26.32
N ASP A 84 17.03 -6.77 26.13
CA ASP A 84 16.13 -6.34 27.20
C ASP A 84 15.18 -7.47 27.66
N VAL A 85 15.24 -8.65 27.06
CA VAL A 85 14.42 -9.82 27.43
C VAL A 85 15.22 -10.69 28.41
N GLU A 86 14.78 -10.81 29.66
CA GLU A 86 15.37 -11.74 30.65
C GLU A 86 15.22 -13.20 30.16
N GLU A 87 16.30 -14.00 30.25
CA GLU A 87 16.34 -15.43 29.87
C GLU A 87 15.34 -16.32 30.64
#